data_AF-B7BEQ1-F1
#
_entry.id   AF-B7BEQ1-F1
#
_cell.length_a   1.000
_cell.length_b   1.000
_cell.length_c   1.000
_cell.angle_alpha   90.00
_cell.angle_beta   90.00
_cell.angle_gamma   90.00
#
_symmetry.space_group_name_H-M   'P 1'
#
loop_
_entity.id
_entity.type
_entity.pdbx_description
1 polymer ?
#
loop_
_entity_poly.entity_id
_entity_poly.type
_entity_poly.pdbx_seq_one_letter_code
_entity_poly.pdbx_strand_id
1 'polypeptide(L)'
;VTPAWPEIYAFYESQNNVMIASLRIFITKHIDELTDISELDDTQKELLANSALLTSDFEMSVYDKLIKIFDGVTFKDANINSVDNAHFKSLLCANMLPYSTYYTTTIRDNHSDVLTYYVDKYLDECIIEIEELPTDMRLYKYLMRNPRVIGEKALSVVQHFLPHIVWDNELANITLPVVKNNIEKFDYDTEKNILVDSTNLPERLSFLIDLIEKYRDDFDIVTELIESLGDSYRSITDKSKKATIENNHMNEMFLGKLKTIGYISSYREDDDKLRVSHKRNY
;
A
#
# COMPACT_ATOMS: atom_id res chain seq x y z
N VAL A 1 -52.51 7.85 5.97
CA VAL A 1 -51.84 8.09 4.67
C VAL A 1 -50.62 7.19 4.68
N THR A 2 -50.53 6.26 3.73
CA THR A 2 -49.32 5.43 3.58
C THR A 2 -48.19 6.35 3.12
N PRO A 3 -47.02 6.32 3.77
CA PRO A 3 -45.89 7.14 3.35
C PRO A 3 -45.43 6.66 1.97
N ALA A 4 -45.31 7.59 1.02
CA ALA A 4 -44.86 7.31 -0.33
C ALA A 4 -43.88 8.38 -0.79
N TRP A 5 -42.96 7.99 -1.68
CA TRP A 5 -41.85 8.83 -2.11
C TRP A 5 -42.27 10.10 -2.87
N PRO A 6 -43.30 10.10 -3.73
CA PRO A 6 -43.76 11.33 -4.38
C PRO A 6 -44.22 12.40 -3.38
N GLU A 7 -44.96 12.04 -2.34
CA GLU A 7 -45.40 12.96 -1.29
C GLU A 7 -44.23 13.45 -0.42
N ILE A 8 -43.29 12.55 -0.10
CA ILE A 8 -42.04 12.90 0.59
C ILE A 8 -41.24 13.90 -0.24
N TYR A 9 -41.11 13.66 -1.56
CA TYR A 9 -40.41 14.56 -2.47
C TYR A 9 -41.11 15.91 -2.58
N ALA A 10 -42.43 15.94 -2.75
CA ALA A 10 -43.20 17.19 -2.82
C ALA A 10 -43.04 18.02 -1.54
N PHE A 11 -43.01 17.37 -0.37
CA PHE A 11 -42.72 18.05 0.88
C PHE A 11 -41.28 18.56 0.92
N TYR A 12 -40.29 17.74 0.56
CA TYR A 12 -38.88 18.12 0.46
C TYR A 12 -38.65 19.33 -0.46
N GLU A 13 -39.29 19.35 -1.63
CA GLU A 13 -39.25 20.46 -2.58
C GLU A 13 -39.85 21.74 -1.98
N SER A 14 -40.98 21.62 -1.24
CA SER A 14 -41.57 22.76 -0.52
C SER A 14 -40.64 23.35 0.56
N GLN A 15 -39.66 22.57 1.03
CA GLN A 15 -38.62 22.99 1.96
C GLN A 15 -37.33 23.46 1.25
N ASN A 16 -37.42 23.84 -0.03
CA ASN A 16 -36.29 24.25 -0.88
C ASN A 16 -35.23 23.15 -1.03
N ASN A 17 -35.66 21.88 -1.15
CA ASN A 17 -34.77 20.73 -1.29
C ASN A 17 -33.80 20.57 -0.10
N VAL A 18 -34.29 20.82 1.12
CA VAL A 18 -33.51 20.63 2.35
C VAL A 18 -34.11 19.51 3.18
N MET A 19 -33.26 18.53 3.55
CA MET A 19 -33.65 17.40 4.41
C MET A 19 -33.71 17.83 5.87
N ILE A 20 -34.74 18.60 6.24
CA ILE A 20 -34.93 19.12 7.58
C ILE A 20 -35.24 18.03 8.62
N ALA A 21 -35.02 18.33 9.90
CA ALA A 21 -35.17 17.37 11.00
C ALA A 21 -36.55 16.70 11.06
N SER A 22 -37.65 17.43 10.80
CA SER A 22 -39.00 16.85 10.81
C SER A 22 -39.21 15.80 9.71
N LEU A 23 -38.63 16.03 8.52
CA LEU A 23 -38.66 15.07 7.42
C LEU A 23 -37.82 13.83 7.74
N ARG A 24 -36.65 14.01 8.35
CA ARG A 24 -35.81 12.89 8.80
C ARG A 24 -36.50 12.03 9.86
N ILE A 25 -37.16 12.65 10.82
CA ILE A 25 -37.95 11.94 11.84
C ILE A 25 -39.08 11.15 11.18
N PHE A 26 -39.76 11.74 10.20
CA PHE A 26 -40.81 11.07 9.44
C PHE A 26 -40.28 9.84 8.68
N ILE A 27 -39.20 10.00 7.91
CA ILE A 27 -38.56 8.90 7.17
C ILE A 27 -38.11 7.80 8.13
N THR A 28 -37.45 8.17 9.24
CA THR A 28 -36.99 7.22 10.28
C THR A 28 -38.14 6.38 10.82
N LYS A 29 -39.26 7.02 11.16
CA LYS A 29 -40.43 6.36 11.73
C LYS A 29 -41.09 5.38 10.76
N HIS A 30 -41.03 5.69 9.46
CA HIS A 30 -41.75 4.99 8.41
C HIS A 30 -40.84 4.19 7.46
N ILE A 31 -39.56 4.01 7.81
CA ILE A 31 -38.57 3.40 6.90
C ILE A 31 -38.94 1.97 6.47
N ASP A 32 -39.63 1.22 7.33
CA ASP A 32 -40.09 -0.15 7.03
C ASP A 32 -41.30 -0.19 6.08
N GLU A 33 -42.01 0.92 5.93
CA GLU A 33 -43.14 1.07 5.00
C GLU A 33 -42.69 1.58 3.62
N LEU A 34 -41.49 2.15 3.53
CA LEU A 34 -40.91 2.71 2.30
C LEU A 34 -40.19 1.61 1.51
N THR A 35 -40.60 1.39 0.25
CA THR A 35 -40.10 0.27 -0.57
C THR A 35 -39.02 0.68 -1.56
N ASP A 36 -39.37 1.30 -2.68
CA ASP A 36 -38.45 1.72 -3.73
C ASP A 36 -38.85 3.09 -4.28
N ILE A 37 -37.93 3.74 -4.99
CA ILE A 37 -38.10 5.08 -5.56
C ILE A 37 -38.49 5.06 -7.04
N SER A 38 -39.09 3.98 -7.53
CA SER A 38 -39.42 3.81 -8.96
C SER A 38 -40.39 4.87 -9.49
N GLU A 39 -41.25 5.42 -8.62
CA GLU A 39 -42.20 6.47 -8.95
C GLU A 39 -41.56 7.86 -9.15
N LEU A 40 -40.31 8.03 -8.71
CA LEU A 40 -39.57 9.28 -8.89
C LEU A 40 -38.84 9.31 -10.24
N ASP A 41 -38.70 10.49 -10.83
CA ASP A 41 -37.79 10.68 -11.95
C ASP A 41 -36.31 10.71 -11.50
N ASP A 42 -35.38 10.61 -12.44
CA ASP A 42 -33.95 10.47 -12.10
C ASP A 42 -33.38 11.71 -11.39
N THR A 43 -33.87 12.90 -11.69
CA THR A 43 -33.44 14.14 -11.00
C THR A 43 -33.95 14.15 -9.56
N GLN A 44 -35.19 13.73 -9.35
CA GLN A 44 -35.79 13.62 -8.02
C GLN A 44 -35.05 12.60 -7.15
N LYS A 45 -34.73 11.43 -7.72
CA LYS A 45 -33.93 10.38 -7.06
C LYS A 45 -32.58 10.92 -6.64
N GLU A 46 -31.87 11.59 -7.56
CA GLU A 46 -30.54 12.14 -7.29
C GLU A 46 -30.56 13.20 -6.18
N LEU A 47 -31.51 14.13 -6.22
CA LEU A 47 -31.63 15.18 -5.19
C LEU A 47 -31.95 14.62 -3.81
N LEU A 48 -32.88 13.66 -3.71
CA LEU A 48 -33.20 13.02 -2.43
C LEU A 48 -32.04 12.16 -1.93
N ALA A 49 -31.41 11.37 -2.80
CA ALA A 49 -30.29 10.53 -2.43
C ALA A 49 -29.12 11.37 -1.90
N ASN A 50 -28.78 12.48 -2.59
CA ASN A 50 -27.75 13.40 -2.12
C ASN A 50 -28.05 13.91 -0.70
N SER A 51 -29.27 14.39 -0.46
CA SER A 51 -29.65 14.96 0.83
C SER A 51 -29.88 13.93 1.94
N ALA A 52 -30.24 12.69 1.59
CA ALA A 52 -30.48 11.61 2.56
C ALA A 52 -29.21 10.83 2.91
N LEU A 53 -28.31 10.63 1.93
CA LEU A 53 -27.18 9.71 2.03
C LEU A 53 -25.83 10.42 2.17
N LEU A 54 -25.62 11.65 1.67
CA LEU A 54 -24.36 12.39 1.86
C LEU A 54 -24.32 13.14 3.20
N THR A 55 -24.83 12.50 4.24
CA THR A 55 -24.84 12.96 5.63
C THR A 55 -24.82 11.77 6.57
N SER A 56 -24.56 12.02 7.85
CA SER A 56 -24.62 11.04 8.94
C SER A 56 -25.83 11.26 9.86
N ASP A 57 -26.85 11.98 9.37
CA ASP A 57 -28.01 12.39 10.16
C ASP A 57 -29.01 11.25 10.46
N PHE A 58 -28.88 10.10 9.79
CA PHE A 58 -29.70 8.91 10.04
C PHE A 58 -28.88 7.88 10.82
N GLU A 59 -29.50 7.14 11.73
CA GLU A 59 -28.82 6.01 12.35
C GLU A 59 -28.53 4.91 11.31
N MET A 60 -27.43 4.18 11.49
CA MET A 60 -27.01 3.09 10.58
C MET A 60 -28.13 2.11 10.22
N SER A 61 -29.00 1.75 11.17
CA SER A 61 -30.11 0.82 10.93
C SER A 61 -31.16 1.34 9.92
N VAL A 62 -31.34 2.65 9.86
CA VAL A 62 -32.21 3.35 8.89
C VAL A 62 -31.43 3.60 7.61
N TYR A 63 -30.17 4.02 7.73
CA TYR A 63 -29.31 4.32 6.61
C TYR A 63 -29.07 3.12 5.69
N ASP A 64 -28.87 1.92 6.24
CA ASP A 64 -28.72 0.69 5.45
C ASP A 64 -29.98 0.35 4.64
N LYS A 65 -31.16 0.73 5.15
CA LYS A 65 -32.42 0.58 4.40
C LYS A 65 -32.51 1.65 3.31
N LEU A 66 -32.16 2.90 3.61
CA LEU A 66 -32.10 3.96 2.61
C LEU A 66 -31.14 3.60 1.46
N ILE A 67 -29.96 3.05 1.73
CA ILE A 67 -29.05 2.55 0.69
C ILE A 67 -29.75 1.55 -0.25
N LYS A 68 -30.53 0.62 0.30
CA LYS A 68 -31.27 -0.37 -0.52
C LYS A 68 -32.40 0.26 -1.32
N ILE A 69 -33.07 1.25 -0.74
CA ILE A 69 -34.15 1.98 -1.41
C ILE A 69 -33.62 2.81 -2.58
N PHE A 70 -32.45 3.43 -2.41
CA PHE A 70 -31.73 4.22 -3.41
C PHE A 70 -30.72 3.40 -4.22
N ASP A 71 -30.91 2.07 -4.31
CA ASP A 71 -30.00 1.20 -5.06
C ASP A 71 -29.84 1.67 -6.52
N GLY A 72 -28.61 1.57 -7.03
CA GLY A 72 -28.23 2.04 -8.36
C GLY A 72 -27.92 3.55 -8.48
N VAL A 73 -28.17 4.36 -7.44
CA VAL A 73 -27.70 5.77 -7.44
C VAL A 73 -26.17 5.81 -7.32
N THR A 74 -25.54 6.66 -8.13
CA THR A 74 -24.09 6.90 -8.09
C THR A 74 -23.83 8.38 -7.88
N PHE A 75 -23.09 8.72 -6.84
CA PHE A 75 -22.65 10.08 -6.56
C PHE A 75 -21.39 10.38 -7.35
N LYS A 76 -21.41 11.46 -8.15
CA LYS A 76 -20.26 11.89 -8.95
C LYS A 76 -19.64 13.12 -8.30
N ASP A 77 -18.43 12.96 -7.76
CA ASP A 77 -17.63 14.01 -7.14
C ASP A 77 -18.43 14.89 -6.15
N ALA A 78 -19.38 14.25 -5.46
CA ALA A 78 -20.23 14.92 -4.50
C ALA A 78 -19.50 15.13 -3.18
N ASN A 79 -19.82 16.21 -2.47
CA ASN A 79 -19.20 16.53 -1.19
C ASN A 79 -19.53 15.47 -0.12
N ILE A 80 -18.51 14.76 0.36
CA ILE A 80 -18.62 13.69 1.37
C ILE A 80 -18.19 14.13 2.78
N ASN A 81 -17.81 15.40 2.98
CA ASN A 81 -17.24 15.87 4.24
C ASN A 81 -18.17 15.74 5.46
N SER A 82 -19.48 15.65 5.23
CA SER A 82 -20.50 15.47 6.27
C SER A 82 -20.80 13.99 6.60
N VAL A 83 -20.11 13.06 5.96
CA VAL A 83 -20.32 11.61 6.10
C VAL A 83 -19.25 11.03 7.03
N ASP A 84 -19.67 10.40 8.12
CA ASP A 84 -18.75 9.74 9.04
C ASP A 84 -18.23 8.41 8.47
N ASN A 85 -17.26 7.83 9.17
CA ASN A 85 -16.58 6.62 8.72
C ASN A 85 -17.50 5.40 8.56
N ALA A 86 -18.59 5.28 9.32
CA ALA A 86 -19.49 4.13 9.25
C ALA A 86 -20.45 4.24 8.05
N HIS A 87 -21.02 5.42 7.86
CA HIS A 87 -21.89 5.73 6.73
C HIS A 87 -21.11 5.66 5.41
N PHE A 88 -19.90 6.21 5.39
CA PHE A 88 -19.02 6.18 4.22
C PHE A 88 -18.70 4.76 3.77
N LYS A 89 -18.37 3.85 4.72
CA LYS A 89 -18.14 2.43 4.39
C LYS A 89 -19.37 1.79 3.74
N SER A 90 -20.56 2.15 4.21
CA SER A 90 -21.81 1.60 3.68
C SER A 90 -22.07 2.08 2.25
N LEU A 91 -21.82 3.37 1.96
CA LEU A 91 -21.86 3.92 0.60
C LEU A 91 -20.86 3.22 -0.33
N LEU A 92 -19.62 3.01 0.13
CA LEU A 92 -18.63 2.26 -0.64
C LEU A 92 -19.07 0.83 -0.89
N CYS A 93 -19.56 0.11 0.11
CA CYS A 93 -20.06 -1.26 -0.06
C CYS A 93 -21.20 -1.34 -1.10
N ALA A 94 -22.04 -0.31 -1.15
CA ALA A 94 -23.16 -0.21 -2.10
C ALA A 94 -22.77 0.24 -3.52
N ASN A 95 -21.47 0.47 -3.81
CA ASN A 95 -20.99 1.00 -5.09
C ASN A 95 -21.55 2.39 -5.45
N MET A 96 -21.99 3.17 -4.47
CA MET A 96 -22.57 4.50 -4.71
C MET A 96 -21.51 5.59 -4.86
N LEU A 97 -20.27 5.31 -4.47
CA LEU A 97 -19.12 6.20 -4.60
C LEU A 97 -18.12 5.56 -5.57
N PRO A 98 -18.09 5.97 -6.86
CA PRO A 98 -17.14 5.45 -7.84
C PRO A 98 -15.71 5.93 -7.54
N TYR A 99 -14.73 5.31 -8.19
CA TYR A 99 -13.38 5.85 -8.19
C TYR A 99 -13.36 7.23 -8.87
N SER A 100 -12.75 8.22 -8.21
CA SER A 100 -12.37 9.49 -8.85
C SER A 100 -11.20 10.15 -8.11
N THR A 101 -10.45 11.00 -8.81
CA THR A 101 -9.40 11.84 -8.20
C THR A 101 -9.96 12.74 -7.09
N TYR A 102 -11.17 13.27 -7.28
CA TYR A 102 -11.84 14.09 -6.27
C TYR A 102 -12.10 13.29 -4.98
N TYR A 103 -12.63 12.07 -5.08
CA TYR A 103 -12.86 11.25 -3.90
C TYR A 103 -11.54 10.83 -3.25
N THR A 104 -10.55 10.41 -4.04
CA THR A 104 -9.22 10.04 -3.53
C THR A 104 -8.61 11.17 -2.70
N THR A 105 -8.58 12.39 -3.24
CA THR A 105 -8.02 13.57 -2.56
C THR A 105 -8.86 13.99 -1.35
N THR A 106 -10.19 14.01 -1.46
CA THR A 106 -11.08 14.38 -0.35
C THR A 106 -10.98 13.37 0.81
N ILE A 107 -10.89 12.07 0.52
CA ILE A 107 -10.73 11.03 1.54
C ILE A 107 -9.35 11.14 2.20
N ARG A 108 -8.29 11.34 1.40
CA ARG A 108 -6.94 11.57 1.92
C ARG A 108 -6.92 12.73 2.92
N ASP A 109 -7.57 13.84 2.57
CA ASP A 109 -7.45 15.09 3.33
C ASP A 109 -8.40 15.15 4.53
N ASN A 110 -9.61 14.57 4.43
CA ASN A 110 -10.67 14.72 5.44
C ASN A 110 -11.16 13.40 6.08
N HIS A 111 -10.88 12.24 5.47
CA HIS A 111 -11.40 10.93 5.92
C HIS A 111 -10.33 9.83 5.92
N SER A 112 -9.12 10.14 6.38
CA SER A 112 -7.96 9.22 6.29
C SER A 112 -8.17 7.85 6.97
N ASP A 113 -9.04 7.77 7.98
CA ASP A 113 -9.41 6.51 8.66
C ASP A 113 -10.08 5.47 7.76
N VAL A 114 -10.74 5.90 6.69
CA VAL A 114 -11.44 5.03 5.72
C VAL A 114 -10.69 4.93 4.39
N LEU A 115 -9.54 5.58 4.25
CA LEU A 115 -8.74 5.53 3.03
C LEU A 115 -8.34 4.11 2.65
N THR A 116 -7.94 3.28 3.61
CA THR A 116 -7.56 1.87 3.34
C THR A 116 -8.72 1.05 2.77
N TYR A 117 -9.96 1.32 3.19
CA TYR A 117 -11.16 0.68 2.64
C TYR A 117 -11.42 1.11 1.20
N TYR A 118 -11.26 2.40 0.91
CA TYR A 118 -11.39 2.94 -0.44
C TYR A 118 -10.31 2.36 -1.37
N VAL A 119 -9.05 2.36 -0.92
CA VAL A 119 -7.90 1.77 -1.63
C VAL A 119 -8.11 0.28 -1.88
N ASP A 120 -8.66 -0.47 -0.93
CA ASP A 120 -8.92 -1.89 -1.17
C ASP A 120 -9.96 -2.14 -2.26
N LYS A 121 -10.99 -1.29 -2.30
CA LYS A 121 -12.05 -1.37 -3.31
C LYS A 121 -11.55 -1.02 -4.70
N TYR A 122 -10.72 0.02 -4.80
CA TYR A 122 -10.21 0.59 -6.06
C TYR A 122 -8.70 0.44 -6.20
N LEU A 123 -8.16 -0.70 -5.77
CA LEU A 123 -6.71 -0.89 -5.64
C LEU A 123 -5.96 -0.62 -6.95
N ASP A 124 -6.53 -1.07 -8.06
CA ASP A 124 -5.88 -0.99 -9.36
C ASP A 124 -5.84 0.45 -9.86
N GLU A 125 -6.96 1.16 -9.75
CA GLU A 125 -7.07 2.57 -10.06
C GLU A 125 -6.17 3.43 -9.16
N CYS A 126 -6.14 3.14 -7.85
CA CYS A 126 -5.29 3.83 -6.89
C CYS A 126 -3.79 3.62 -7.16
N ILE A 127 -3.38 2.46 -7.68
CA ILE A 127 -1.96 2.22 -8.03
C ILE A 127 -1.60 2.88 -9.38
N ILE A 128 -2.55 2.97 -10.31
CA ILE A 128 -2.35 3.70 -11.56
C ILE A 128 -2.13 5.19 -11.28
N GLU A 129 -2.96 5.77 -10.40
CA GLU A 129 -2.91 7.19 -10.00
C GLU A 129 -2.26 7.34 -8.61
N ILE A 130 -1.15 6.63 -8.38
CA ILE A 130 -0.52 6.54 -7.06
C ILE A 130 -0.08 7.90 -6.50
N GLU A 131 0.17 8.87 -7.38
CA GLU A 131 0.53 10.25 -7.02
C GLU A 131 -0.55 10.98 -6.21
N GLU A 132 -1.80 10.53 -6.29
CA GLU A 132 -2.91 11.12 -5.53
C GLU A 132 -3.00 10.59 -4.10
N LEU A 133 -2.34 9.46 -3.80
CA LEU A 133 -2.33 8.86 -2.47
C LEU A 133 -1.38 9.61 -1.51
N PRO A 134 -1.63 9.58 -0.19
CA PRO A 134 -0.69 10.11 0.78
C PRO A 134 0.58 9.25 0.83
N THR A 135 1.73 9.90 1.03
CA THR A 135 3.04 9.24 1.09
C THR A 135 3.43 8.79 2.50
N ASP A 136 2.45 8.51 3.36
CA ASP A 136 2.71 8.08 4.73
C ASP A 136 3.08 6.58 4.83
N MET A 137 3.93 6.24 5.79
CA MET A 137 4.46 4.88 5.93
C MET A 137 3.41 3.86 6.42
N ARG A 138 2.27 4.29 6.98
CA ARG A 138 1.20 3.35 7.35
C ARG A 138 0.52 2.81 6.09
N LEU A 139 0.23 3.69 5.12
CA LEU A 139 -0.31 3.28 3.82
C LEU A 139 0.69 2.43 3.04
N TYR A 140 1.98 2.80 3.04
CA TYR A 140 3.02 1.97 2.40
C TYR A 140 3.04 0.53 2.95
N LYS A 141 3.10 0.39 4.29
CA LYS A 141 3.07 -0.92 4.95
C LYS A 141 1.78 -1.69 4.65
N TYR A 142 0.66 -0.98 4.53
CA TYR A 142 -0.62 -1.58 4.15
C TYR A 142 -0.59 -2.17 2.73
N LEU A 143 -0.19 -1.35 1.75
CA LEU A 143 -0.10 -1.75 0.35
C LEU A 143 0.89 -2.91 0.15
N MET A 144 2.08 -2.82 0.73
CA MET A 144 3.12 -3.85 0.58
C MET A 144 2.76 -5.19 1.25
N ARG A 145 1.83 -5.19 2.20
CA ARG A 145 1.28 -6.42 2.81
C ARG A 145 0.07 -6.98 2.07
N ASN A 146 -0.49 -6.23 1.12
CA ASN A 146 -1.65 -6.66 0.38
C ASN A 146 -1.24 -7.71 -0.67
N PRO A 147 -1.80 -8.93 -0.66
CA PRO A 147 -1.39 -10.01 -1.56
C PRO A 147 -1.68 -9.72 -3.04
N ARG A 148 -2.50 -8.70 -3.34
CA ARG A 148 -2.77 -8.24 -4.72
C ARG A 148 -1.70 -7.27 -5.25
N VAL A 149 -0.86 -6.72 -4.39
CA VAL A 149 0.22 -5.79 -4.75
C VAL A 149 1.49 -6.60 -5.04
N ILE A 150 1.59 -7.10 -6.28
CA ILE A 150 2.68 -7.95 -6.76
C ILE A 150 3.19 -7.47 -8.12
N GLY A 151 4.38 -7.92 -8.53
CA GLY A 151 4.95 -7.58 -9.84
C GLY A 151 5.12 -6.07 -10.04
N GLU A 152 4.69 -5.57 -11.20
CA GLU A 152 4.76 -4.13 -11.53
C GLU A 152 3.99 -3.24 -10.54
N LYS A 153 2.87 -3.72 -9.96
CA LYS A 153 2.14 -2.96 -8.92
C LYS A 153 3.00 -2.69 -7.69
N ALA A 154 3.69 -3.72 -7.21
CA ALA A 154 4.58 -3.60 -6.07
C ALA A 154 5.76 -2.67 -6.37
N LEU A 155 6.30 -2.75 -7.58
CA LEU A 155 7.35 -1.85 -8.03
C LEU A 155 6.89 -0.38 -8.04
N SER A 156 5.73 -0.08 -8.63
CA SER A 156 5.16 1.28 -8.65
C SER A 156 4.98 1.83 -7.24
N VAL A 157 4.47 1.00 -6.31
CA VAL A 157 4.34 1.36 -4.90
C VAL A 157 5.70 1.67 -4.28
N VAL A 158 6.70 0.79 -4.44
CA VAL A 158 8.03 1.05 -3.89
C VAL A 158 8.62 2.34 -4.45
N GLN A 159 8.58 2.55 -5.76
CA GLN A 159 9.17 3.74 -6.40
C GLN A 159 8.50 5.04 -5.95
N HIS A 160 7.16 5.05 -5.82
CA HIS A 160 6.44 6.24 -5.38
C HIS A 160 6.78 6.62 -3.93
N PHE A 161 6.85 5.64 -3.03
CA PHE A 161 7.11 5.91 -1.61
C PHE A 161 8.60 6.08 -1.28
N LEU A 162 9.50 5.58 -2.12
CA LEU A 162 10.96 5.54 -1.86
C LEU A 162 11.55 6.87 -1.36
N PRO A 163 11.25 8.05 -1.95
CA PRO A 163 11.80 9.33 -1.48
C PRO A 163 11.37 9.73 -0.06
N HIS A 164 10.33 9.09 0.47
CA HIS A 164 9.73 9.36 1.77
C HIS A 164 10.06 8.30 2.83
N ILE A 165 10.77 7.24 2.45
CA ILE A 165 11.13 6.16 3.37
C ILE A 165 12.24 6.64 4.31
N VAL A 166 11.96 6.57 5.61
CA VAL A 166 12.98 6.55 6.65
C VAL A 166 13.17 5.08 7.01
N TRP A 167 14.31 4.50 6.63
CA TRP A 167 14.52 3.07 6.74
C TRP A 167 14.49 2.58 8.19
N ASP A 168 13.76 1.49 8.38
CA ASP A 168 13.74 0.66 9.57
C ASP A 168 13.71 -0.82 9.15
N ASN A 169 13.89 -1.72 10.11
CA ASN A 169 13.93 -3.15 9.83
C ASN A 169 12.66 -3.66 9.13
N GLU A 170 11.49 -3.14 9.52
CA GLU A 170 10.21 -3.59 8.96
C GLU A 170 10.09 -3.16 7.49
N LEU A 171 10.36 -1.89 7.20
CA LEU A 171 10.34 -1.31 5.87
C LEU A 171 11.37 -2.02 4.96
N ALA A 172 12.61 -2.15 5.40
CA ALA A 172 13.64 -2.85 4.64
C ALA A 172 13.23 -4.30 4.30
N ASN A 173 12.66 -5.05 5.25
CA ASN A 173 12.24 -6.43 5.03
C ASN A 173 11.08 -6.53 4.02
N ILE A 174 10.08 -5.63 4.06
CA ILE A 174 8.95 -5.68 3.11
C ILE A 174 9.33 -5.16 1.72
N THR A 175 10.32 -4.28 1.62
CA THR A 175 10.80 -3.72 0.34
C THR A 175 11.78 -4.63 -0.39
N LEU A 176 12.61 -5.39 0.34
CA LEU A 176 13.70 -6.22 -0.20
C LEU A 176 13.26 -7.10 -1.39
N PRO A 177 12.14 -7.85 -1.34
CA PRO A 177 11.76 -8.72 -2.45
C PRO A 177 11.50 -7.95 -3.75
N VAL A 178 10.96 -6.73 -3.67
CA VAL A 178 10.69 -5.91 -4.85
C VAL A 178 11.98 -5.39 -5.45
N VAL A 179 12.89 -4.87 -4.63
CA VAL A 179 14.18 -4.34 -5.08
C VAL A 179 15.04 -5.43 -5.67
N LYS A 180 15.16 -6.57 -4.99
CA LYS A 180 15.91 -7.73 -5.49
C LYS A 180 15.43 -8.20 -6.87
N ASN A 181 14.12 -8.28 -7.08
CA ASN A 181 13.54 -8.71 -8.36
C ASN A 181 13.62 -7.65 -9.47
N ASN A 182 14.00 -6.41 -9.13
CA ASN A 182 14.05 -5.28 -10.05
C ASN A 182 15.34 -4.47 -9.87
N ILE A 183 16.46 -5.14 -9.59
CA ILE A 183 17.73 -4.54 -9.14
C ILE A 183 18.26 -3.43 -10.06
N GLU A 184 17.98 -3.52 -11.36
CA GLU A 184 18.37 -2.50 -12.35
C GLU A 184 17.57 -1.19 -12.27
N LYS A 185 16.44 -1.19 -11.53
CA LYS A 185 15.55 -0.03 -11.39
C LYS A 185 15.83 0.82 -10.15
N PHE A 186 16.83 0.44 -9.34
CA PHE A 186 17.16 1.10 -8.07
C PHE A 186 18.61 1.57 -8.03
N ASP A 187 18.82 2.69 -7.32
CA ASP A 187 20.14 3.25 -7.07
C ASP A 187 20.87 2.52 -5.95
N TYR A 188 22.18 2.77 -5.88
CA TYR A 188 23.06 2.16 -4.90
C TYR A 188 22.65 2.46 -3.45
N ASP A 189 22.22 3.69 -3.17
CA ASP A 189 21.87 4.11 -1.81
C ASP A 189 20.65 3.33 -1.29
N THR A 190 19.64 3.15 -2.14
CA THR A 190 18.46 2.31 -1.84
C THR A 190 18.86 0.88 -1.57
N GLU A 191 19.68 0.28 -2.45
CA GLU A 191 20.14 -1.09 -2.33
C GLU A 191 20.94 -1.32 -1.05
N LYS A 192 21.85 -0.40 -0.74
CA LYS A 192 22.67 -0.43 0.47
C LYS A 192 21.82 -0.30 1.73
N ASN A 193 20.88 0.64 1.78
CA ASN A 193 20.01 0.82 2.95
C ASN A 193 19.18 -0.44 3.23
N ILE A 194 18.61 -1.05 2.19
CA ILE A 194 17.88 -2.32 2.32
C ILE A 194 18.79 -3.42 2.86
N LEU A 195 20.01 -3.53 2.33
CA LEU A 195 20.98 -4.53 2.79
C LEU A 195 21.38 -4.32 4.25
N VAL A 196 21.51 -3.07 4.71
CA VAL A 196 21.88 -2.71 6.10
C VAL A 196 20.74 -2.98 7.07
N ASP A 197 19.53 -2.50 6.78
CA ASP A 197 18.43 -2.46 7.74
C ASP A 197 17.58 -3.73 7.76
N SER A 198 17.60 -4.53 6.69
CA SER A 198 16.88 -5.81 6.71
C SER A 198 17.49 -6.80 7.71
N THR A 199 16.68 -7.73 8.20
CA THR A 199 17.05 -8.62 9.32
C THR A 199 17.17 -10.08 8.92
N ASN A 200 16.58 -10.49 7.79
CA ASN A 200 16.62 -11.87 7.32
C ASN A 200 17.97 -12.15 6.62
N LEU A 201 18.91 -12.75 7.35
CA LEU A 201 20.27 -13.00 6.84
C LEU A 201 20.31 -13.82 5.54
N PRO A 202 19.58 -14.95 5.40
CA PRO A 202 19.52 -15.67 4.12
C PRO A 202 19.08 -14.79 2.93
N GLU A 203 18.02 -14.00 3.09
CA GLU A 203 17.54 -13.12 2.01
C GLU A 203 18.55 -11.99 1.72
N ARG A 204 19.17 -11.43 2.77
CA ARG A 204 20.24 -10.45 2.63
C ARG A 204 21.45 -10.98 1.89
N LEU A 205 21.90 -12.19 2.20
CA LEU A 205 23.01 -12.83 1.50
C LEU A 205 22.64 -13.08 0.03
N SER A 206 21.43 -13.56 -0.23
CA SER A 206 20.96 -13.73 -1.60
C SER A 206 20.94 -12.40 -2.35
N PHE A 207 20.45 -11.32 -1.74
CA PHE A 207 20.43 -9.99 -2.33
C PHE A 207 21.85 -9.43 -2.54
N LEU A 208 22.77 -9.63 -1.58
CA LEU A 208 24.17 -9.26 -1.74
C LEU A 208 24.82 -9.97 -2.94
N ILE A 209 24.54 -11.26 -3.15
CA ILE A 209 25.06 -12.00 -4.31
C ILE A 209 24.63 -11.35 -5.63
N ASP A 210 23.37 -10.88 -5.71
CA ASP A 210 22.84 -10.18 -6.87
C ASP A 210 23.53 -8.82 -7.06
N LEU A 211 23.71 -8.05 -5.97
CA LEU A 211 24.43 -6.77 -6.01
C LEU A 211 25.90 -6.94 -6.40
N ILE A 212 26.58 -8.00 -5.95
CA ILE A 212 27.96 -8.31 -6.35
C ILE A 212 28.06 -8.57 -7.84
N GLU A 213 27.06 -9.22 -8.46
CA GLU A 213 27.05 -9.39 -9.91
C GLU A 213 26.84 -8.05 -10.62
N LYS A 214 25.91 -7.21 -10.13
CA LYS A 214 25.66 -5.86 -10.68
C LYS A 214 26.92 -4.98 -10.63
N TYR A 215 27.63 -4.98 -9.51
CA TYR A 215 28.83 -4.16 -9.26
C TYR A 215 30.15 -4.92 -9.44
N ARG A 216 30.15 -6.02 -10.21
CA ARG A 216 31.29 -6.94 -10.34
C ARG A 216 32.63 -6.31 -10.73
N ASP A 217 32.60 -5.17 -11.41
CA ASP A 217 33.78 -4.47 -11.92
C ASP A 217 34.27 -3.35 -10.97
N ASP A 218 33.55 -3.06 -9.89
CA ASP A 218 33.90 -2.07 -8.86
C ASP A 218 34.13 -2.75 -7.51
N PHE A 219 35.38 -3.09 -7.23
CA PHE A 219 35.74 -3.77 -5.98
C PHE A 219 35.63 -2.90 -4.74
N ASP A 220 35.61 -1.57 -4.88
CA ASP A 220 35.43 -0.67 -3.74
C ASP A 220 33.97 -0.73 -3.29
N ILE A 221 33.01 -0.69 -4.23
CA ILE A 221 31.58 -0.91 -3.95
C ILE A 221 31.35 -2.31 -3.38
N VAL A 222 31.90 -3.35 -4.00
CA VAL A 222 31.76 -4.73 -3.50
C VAL A 222 32.29 -4.86 -2.07
N THR A 223 33.41 -4.21 -1.74
CA THR A 223 33.97 -4.19 -0.39
C THR A 223 32.98 -3.57 0.60
N GLU A 224 32.45 -2.39 0.29
CA GLU A 224 31.48 -1.70 1.14
C GLU A 224 30.22 -2.53 1.39
N LEU A 225 29.68 -3.17 0.34
CA LEU A 225 28.51 -4.04 0.43
C LEU A 225 28.76 -5.25 1.34
N ILE A 226 29.92 -5.91 1.26
CA ILE A 226 30.28 -7.03 2.15
C ILE A 226 30.37 -6.56 3.60
N GLU A 227 30.97 -5.40 3.85
CA GLU A 227 31.13 -4.85 5.20
C GLU A 227 29.79 -4.48 5.85
N SER A 228 28.79 -4.15 5.03
CA SER A 228 27.43 -3.82 5.48
C SER A 228 26.67 -5.01 6.10
N LEU A 229 27.07 -6.25 5.81
CA LEU A 229 26.47 -7.44 6.44
C LEU A 229 26.85 -7.62 7.91
N GLY A 230 27.90 -6.93 8.38
CA GLY A 230 28.35 -6.96 9.77
C GLY A 230 29.62 -7.79 10.01
N ASP A 231 30.00 -7.90 11.28
CA ASP A 231 31.36 -8.26 11.69
C ASP A 231 31.85 -9.62 11.20
N SER A 232 30.96 -10.61 11.10
CA SER A 232 31.33 -11.96 10.61
C SER A 232 31.85 -11.90 9.15
N TYR A 233 31.24 -11.06 8.32
CA TYR A 233 31.59 -10.91 6.90
C TYR A 233 32.64 -9.84 6.66
N ARG A 234 32.72 -8.80 7.50
CA ARG A 234 33.75 -7.76 7.44
C ARG A 234 35.17 -8.32 7.45
N SER A 235 35.40 -9.46 8.11
CA SER A 235 36.72 -10.12 8.10
C SER A 235 37.18 -10.53 6.69
N ILE A 236 36.26 -10.74 5.74
CA ILE A 236 36.53 -11.13 4.35
C ILE A 236 37.16 -9.97 3.57
N THR A 237 36.90 -8.71 3.92
CA THR A 237 37.50 -7.58 3.20
C THR A 237 38.92 -7.27 3.66
N ASP A 238 39.28 -7.75 4.86
CA ASP A 238 40.63 -7.61 5.43
C ASP A 238 41.61 -8.63 4.84
N LYS A 239 42.29 -8.22 3.77
CA LYS A 239 43.30 -9.03 3.05
C LYS A 239 44.49 -9.49 3.92
N SER A 240 44.69 -8.88 5.09
CA SER A 240 45.76 -9.28 6.03
C SER A 240 45.37 -10.50 6.87
N LYS A 241 44.07 -10.80 6.96
CA LYS A 241 43.53 -11.89 7.77
C LYS A 241 43.19 -13.11 6.91
N LYS A 242 43.15 -14.26 7.58
CA LYS A 242 42.58 -15.49 7.04
C LYS A 242 41.15 -15.59 7.56
N ALA A 243 40.23 -14.91 6.87
CA ALA A 243 38.82 -14.91 7.24
C ALA A 243 38.24 -16.33 7.25
N THR A 244 37.37 -16.58 8.23
CA THR A 244 36.61 -17.82 8.35
C THR A 244 35.16 -17.50 8.64
N ILE A 245 34.24 -18.06 7.87
CA ILE A 245 32.80 -17.97 8.10
C ILE A 245 32.21 -19.37 8.25
N GLU A 246 31.00 -19.47 8.79
CA GLU A 246 30.28 -20.74 8.95
C GLU A 246 30.13 -21.47 7.60
N ASN A 247 30.33 -22.79 7.61
CA ASN A 247 30.08 -23.64 6.46
C ASN A 247 28.58 -23.92 6.30
N ASN A 248 27.93 -23.16 5.42
CA ASN A 248 26.56 -23.40 5.00
C ASN A 248 26.40 -23.05 3.51
N HIS A 249 25.33 -23.56 2.90
CA HIS A 249 25.09 -23.43 1.45
C HIS A 249 25.08 -21.97 0.96
N MET A 250 24.48 -21.06 1.72
CA MET A 250 24.42 -19.64 1.33
C MET A 250 25.81 -18.99 1.33
N ASN A 251 26.64 -19.32 2.32
CA ASN A 251 28.02 -18.84 2.39
C ASN A 251 28.89 -19.43 1.28
N GLU A 252 28.69 -20.70 0.90
CA GLU A 252 29.36 -21.30 -0.27
C GLU A 252 29.00 -20.58 -1.57
N MET A 253 27.71 -20.28 -1.79
CA MET A 253 27.25 -19.53 -2.96
C MET A 253 27.87 -18.12 -3.01
N PHE A 254 27.85 -17.43 -1.87
CA PHE A 254 28.45 -16.10 -1.73
C PHE A 254 29.96 -16.10 -2.03
N LEU A 255 30.73 -16.98 -1.41
CA LEU A 255 32.17 -17.09 -1.68
C LEU A 255 32.45 -17.58 -3.11
N GLY A 256 31.59 -18.43 -3.66
CA GLY A 256 31.61 -18.84 -5.06
C GLY A 256 31.48 -17.66 -6.02
N LYS A 257 30.54 -16.74 -5.74
CA LYS A 257 30.38 -15.50 -6.51
C LYS A 257 31.61 -14.61 -6.40
N LEU A 258 32.12 -14.35 -5.19
CA LEU A 258 33.33 -13.55 -4.99
C LEU A 258 34.56 -14.12 -5.71
N LYS A 259 34.70 -15.45 -5.76
CA LYS A 259 35.76 -16.12 -6.52
C LYS A 259 35.57 -15.93 -8.02
N THR A 260 34.34 -16.02 -8.51
CA THR A 260 33.98 -15.90 -9.93
C THR A 260 34.31 -14.51 -10.47
N ILE A 261 33.95 -13.46 -9.74
CA ILE A 261 34.31 -12.07 -10.11
C ILE A 261 35.78 -11.75 -9.81
N GLY A 262 36.52 -12.68 -9.20
CA GLY A 262 37.94 -12.53 -8.90
C GLY A 262 38.26 -11.60 -7.73
N TYR A 263 37.28 -11.28 -6.88
CA TYR A 263 37.46 -10.51 -5.65
C TYR A 263 38.31 -11.28 -4.62
N ILE A 264 38.08 -12.61 -4.51
CA ILE A 264 38.94 -13.54 -3.77
C ILE A 264 39.68 -14.48 -4.73
N SER A 265 40.76 -15.11 -4.27
CA SER A 265 41.48 -16.11 -5.07
C SER A 265 40.82 -17.48 -4.98
N SER A 266 40.45 -17.90 -3.77
CA SER A 266 39.82 -19.19 -3.50
C SER A 266 39.23 -19.22 -2.09
N TYR A 267 38.46 -20.26 -1.81
CA TYR A 267 38.06 -20.65 -0.45
C TYR A 267 38.14 -22.18 -0.35
N ARG A 268 38.21 -22.70 0.88
CA ARG A 268 38.18 -24.14 1.16
C ARG A 268 37.41 -24.42 2.45
N GLU A 269 36.86 -25.61 2.53
CA GLU A 269 36.31 -26.17 3.75
C GLU A 269 37.44 -26.49 4.75
N ASP A 270 37.22 -26.13 6.01
CA ASP A 270 38.11 -26.31 7.16
C ASP A 270 37.18 -26.65 8.35
N ASP A 271 36.79 -27.93 8.45
CA ASP A 271 35.75 -28.45 9.35
C ASP A 271 34.37 -27.76 9.17
N ASP A 272 33.85 -27.11 10.21
CA ASP A 272 32.58 -26.41 10.23
C ASP A 272 32.66 -24.99 9.63
N LYS A 273 33.79 -24.65 8.98
CA LYS A 273 34.08 -23.31 8.48
C LYS A 273 34.56 -23.30 7.04
N LEU A 274 34.30 -22.19 6.38
CA LEU A 274 34.85 -21.84 5.07
C LEU A 274 35.95 -20.80 5.27
N ARG A 275 37.16 -21.16 4.84
CA ARG A 275 38.35 -20.31 4.95
C ARG A 275 38.64 -19.62 3.63
N VAL A 276 38.73 -18.29 3.67
CA VAL A 276 38.94 -17.44 2.49
C VAL A 276 40.44 -17.20 2.24
N SER A 277 40.83 -17.17 0.96
CA SER A 277 42.17 -16.79 0.51
C SER A 277 42.10 -15.64 -0.50
N HIS A 278 42.80 -14.55 -0.20
CA HIS A 278 42.90 -13.39 -1.08
C HIS A 278 43.97 -13.57 -2.16
N LYS A 279 43.79 -12.88 -3.29
CA LYS A 279 44.87 -12.73 -4.26
C LYS A 279 46.03 -11.99 -3.58
N ARG A 280 47.25 -12.51 -3.71
CA ARG A 280 48.44 -11.75 -3.35
C ARG A 280 48.55 -10.62 -4.37
N ASN A 281 48.48 -9.37 -3.91
CA ASN A 281 48.85 -8.24 -4.76
C ASN A 281 50.31 -8.47 -5.20
N TYR A 282 50.56 -8.45 -6.51
CA TYR A 282 51.90 -8.20 -7.05
C TYR A 282 52.09 -6.70 -7.17
#